data_AF-A0A855LKC3-F1
#
_entry.id   AF-A0A855LKC3-F1
#
_cell.length_a   1.000
_cell.length_b   1.000
_cell.length_c   1.000
_cell.angle_alpha   90.00
_cell.angle_beta   90.00
_cell.angle_gamma   90.00
#
_symmetry.space_group_name_H-M   'P 1'
#
loop_
_entity.id
_entity.type
_entity.pdbx_description
1 polymer ?
#
loop_
_entity_poly.entity_id
_entity_poly.type
_entity_poly.pdbx_seq_one_letter_code
_entity_poly.pdbx_strand_id
1 'polypeptide(L)'
;MKALLVFCEGPHDVAFIKKIMESIFAFERVTWKFSEYPSPFNQLFKSSVDKHAARDMALDMAHKFFLPDQVFKRKDDLVLLFNSGGKEQIVKIKELLSDVVPMLNNASVFLQGATEFISESRYLFFYDADDIGAERVRNQAFASFEEVVDGERWMLSPWTPDETNPFAAVSDNKAIYIWGETPEKGTLEDLLHPIFAVENSECMERAESYIDGAFNWDLGSEELKKSVAEIARRKKAIITAIGQRKKPGSSMNVVLEQAKLISNKTLRENRSVNDLVVFIDGFAQFE
;
A
#
# COMPACT_ATOMS: atom_id res chain seq x y z
N MET A 1 20.40 5.41 7.88
CA MET A 1 19.36 5.32 6.82
C MET A 1 17.99 5.60 7.42
N LYS A 2 17.09 6.25 6.69
CA LYS A 2 15.68 6.41 7.06
C LYS A 2 14.86 5.31 6.40
N ALA A 3 13.93 4.71 7.13
CA ALA A 3 13.03 3.69 6.61
C ALA A 3 11.59 4.20 6.56
N LEU A 4 10.93 4.04 5.41
CA LEU A 4 9.50 4.18 5.27
C LEU A 4 8.87 2.80 5.05
N LEU A 5 8.13 2.31 6.03
CA LEU A 5 7.33 1.09 5.91
C LEU A 5 5.94 1.47 5.41
N VAL A 6 5.57 0.96 4.24
CA VAL A 6 4.29 1.24 3.60
C VAL A 6 3.42 -0.01 3.63
N PHE A 7 2.24 0.10 4.21
CA PHE A 7 1.27 -0.99 4.30
C PHE A 7 0.11 -0.73 3.37
N CYS A 8 -0.06 -1.61 2.39
CA CYS A 8 -1.12 -1.58 1.41
C CYS A 8 -2.13 -2.71 1.65
N GLU A 9 -3.41 -2.45 1.44
CA GLU A 9 -4.47 -3.46 1.59
C GLU A 9 -4.37 -4.60 0.57
N GLY A 10 -4.11 -4.27 -0.69
CA GLY A 10 -4.06 -5.25 -1.78
C GLY A 10 -2.81 -5.19 -2.66
N PRO A 11 -2.65 -6.17 -3.55
CA PRO A 11 -1.52 -6.23 -4.49
C PRO A 11 -1.58 -5.14 -5.58
N HIS A 12 -2.75 -4.56 -5.83
CA HIS A 12 -2.94 -3.52 -6.83
C HIS A 12 -2.57 -2.13 -6.29
N ASP A 13 -2.81 -1.88 -5.00
CA ASP A 13 -2.24 -0.76 -4.25
C ASP A 13 -0.72 -0.79 -4.32
N VAL A 14 -0.10 -1.94 -3.99
CA VAL A 14 1.37 -2.10 -4.07
C VAL A 14 1.87 -1.80 -5.47
N ALA A 15 1.20 -2.30 -6.51
CA ALA A 15 1.57 -2.04 -7.91
C ALA A 15 1.47 -0.54 -8.27
N PHE A 16 0.46 0.16 -7.76
CA PHE A 16 0.29 1.59 -7.99
C PHE A 16 1.34 2.43 -7.24
N ILE A 17 1.54 2.18 -5.95
CA ILE A 17 2.56 2.87 -5.14
C ILE A 17 3.96 2.60 -5.69
N LYS A 18 4.26 1.36 -6.09
CA LYS A 18 5.50 1.04 -6.81
C LYS A 18 5.71 1.96 -8.01
N LYS A 19 4.68 2.15 -8.84
CA LYS A 19 4.77 3.00 -10.02
C LYS A 19 5.10 4.45 -9.65
N ILE A 20 4.55 4.96 -8.55
CA ILE A 20 4.86 6.29 -8.01
C ILE A 20 6.32 6.36 -7.53
N MET A 21 6.78 5.38 -6.75
CA MET A 21 8.16 5.31 -6.25
C MET A 21 9.18 5.32 -7.39
N GLU A 22 8.97 4.51 -8.43
CA GLU A 22 9.88 4.43 -9.58
C GLU A 22 9.76 5.66 -10.50
N SER A 23 8.54 6.08 -10.83
CA SER A 23 8.30 7.05 -11.92
C SER A 23 8.36 8.51 -11.49
N ILE A 24 8.03 8.79 -10.22
CA ILE A 24 7.94 10.15 -9.68
C ILE A 24 9.11 10.41 -8.74
N PHE A 25 9.28 9.56 -7.73
CA PHE A 25 10.35 9.69 -6.75
C PHE A 25 11.71 9.15 -7.22
N ALA A 26 11.79 8.49 -8.38
CA ALA A 26 13.04 7.96 -8.94
C ALA A 26 13.79 7.04 -7.96
N PHE A 27 13.05 6.28 -7.16
CA PHE A 27 13.61 5.24 -6.32
C PHE A 27 14.03 4.03 -7.15
N GLU A 28 15.16 3.42 -6.79
CA GLU A 28 15.63 2.20 -7.43
C GLU A 28 15.13 0.97 -6.68
N ARG A 29 14.55 0.02 -7.40
CA ARG A 29 14.16 -1.26 -6.81
C ARG A 29 15.41 -2.09 -6.52
N VAL A 30 15.49 -2.64 -5.31
CA VAL A 30 16.58 -3.52 -4.89
C VAL A 30 16.07 -4.94 -4.63
N THR A 31 16.91 -5.94 -4.89
CA THR A 31 16.64 -7.36 -4.63
C THR A 31 17.73 -7.92 -3.71
N TRP A 32 17.78 -7.40 -2.50
CA TRP A 32 18.76 -7.77 -1.50
C TRP A 32 18.48 -9.13 -0.87
N LYS A 33 19.55 -9.85 -0.55
CA LYS A 33 19.56 -10.95 0.42
C LYS A 33 19.37 -10.38 1.81
N PHE A 34 18.88 -11.19 2.76
CA PHE A 34 18.67 -10.73 4.14
C PHE A 34 19.92 -10.09 4.77
N SER A 35 21.11 -10.62 4.53
CA SER A 35 22.37 -10.05 5.05
C SER A 35 22.72 -8.66 4.51
N GLU A 36 22.13 -8.24 3.39
CA GLU A 36 22.41 -6.95 2.74
C GLU A 36 21.49 -5.82 3.26
N TYR A 37 20.45 -6.15 4.02
CA TYR A 37 19.58 -5.14 4.63
C TYR A 37 20.29 -4.42 5.79
N PRO A 38 19.97 -3.15 6.05
CA PRO A 38 20.43 -2.46 7.25
C PRO A 38 19.83 -3.09 8.53
N SER A 39 20.53 -2.96 9.65
CA SER A 39 19.99 -3.37 10.96
C SER A 39 18.78 -2.49 11.32
N PRO A 40 17.67 -3.05 11.83
CA PRO A 40 17.48 -4.45 12.26
C PRO A 40 16.84 -5.37 11.21
N PHE A 41 16.56 -4.88 9.99
CA PHE A 41 15.80 -5.64 8.99
C PHE A 41 16.49 -6.92 8.53
N ASN A 42 17.83 -6.93 8.46
CA ASN A 42 18.60 -8.13 8.14
C ASN A 42 18.27 -9.31 9.05
N GLN A 43 18.14 -9.06 10.36
CA GLN A 43 17.87 -10.08 11.35
C GLN A 43 16.40 -10.41 11.45
N LEU A 44 15.56 -9.39 11.39
CA LEU A 44 14.12 -9.53 11.44
C LEU A 44 13.64 -10.48 10.34
N PHE A 45 14.01 -10.21 9.08
CA PHE A 45 13.56 -11.03 7.95
C PHE A 45 14.13 -12.43 8.00
N LYS A 46 15.39 -12.58 8.42
CA LYS A 46 15.99 -13.90 8.64
C LYS A 46 15.26 -14.68 9.74
N SER A 47 15.01 -14.07 10.89
CA SER A 47 14.35 -14.70 12.04
C SER A 47 12.90 -15.05 11.75
N SER A 48 12.20 -14.19 10.99
CA SER A 48 10.86 -14.50 10.48
C SER A 48 10.91 -15.77 9.65
N VAL A 49 11.85 -15.88 8.69
CA VAL A 49 12.01 -17.09 7.88
C VAL A 49 12.34 -18.32 8.72
N ASP A 50 13.28 -18.23 9.66
CA ASP A 50 13.72 -19.35 10.49
C ASP A 50 12.60 -19.87 11.43
N LYS A 51 11.84 -18.96 12.07
CA LYS A 51 10.67 -19.32 12.92
C LYS A 51 9.61 -20.10 12.15
N HIS A 52 9.40 -19.75 10.88
CA HIS A 52 8.38 -20.36 10.03
C HIS A 52 8.86 -21.66 9.38
N ALA A 53 10.12 -21.76 8.94
CA ALA A 53 10.71 -23.02 8.45
C ALA A 53 10.64 -24.14 9.50
N ALA A 54 10.73 -23.79 10.78
CA ALA A 54 10.54 -24.73 11.89
C ALA A 54 9.07 -25.19 12.08
N ARG A 55 8.08 -24.41 11.62
CA ARG A 55 6.64 -24.73 11.66
C ARG A 55 6.18 -25.52 10.42
N ASP A 56 6.86 -25.37 9.28
CA ASP A 56 6.56 -25.99 7.98
C ASP A 56 6.77 -27.53 7.89
N MET A 57 6.94 -28.24 9.01
CA MET A 57 6.79 -29.71 9.03
C MET A 57 5.33 -30.17 8.93
N ALA A 58 4.35 -29.27 9.02
CA ALA A 58 2.94 -29.54 8.75
C ALA A 58 2.52 -28.80 7.45
N LEU A 59 2.45 -29.55 6.34
CA LEU A 59 2.20 -29.08 4.96
C LEU A 59 0.91 -28.24 4.74
N ASP A 60 0.06 -28.07 5.74
CA ASP A 60 -1.32 -27.56 5.59
C ASP A 60 -1.49 -26.08 6.02
N MET A 61 -0.43 -25.43 6.52
CA MET A 61 -0.50 -24.05 7.05
C MET A 61 0.65 -23.17 6.55
N ALA A 62 0.91 -23.20 5.24
CA ALA A 62 1.85 -22.28 4.58
C ALA A 62 1.30 -20.84 4.54
N HIS A 63 1.17 -20.20 5.71
CA HIS A 63 0.96 -18.77 5.79
C HIS A 63 2.24 -18.09 5.29
N LYS A 64 2.12 -17.38 4.15
CA LYS A 64 3.21 -16.59 3.57
C LYS A 64 3.85 -15.72 4.65
N PHE A 65 5.17 -15.86 4.81
CA PHE A 65 6.02 -14.92 5.56
C PHE A 65 5.58 -13.49 5.23
N PHE A 66 5.30 -12.66 6.25
CA PHE A 66 4.93 -11.28 6.01
C PHE A 66 6.19 -10.42 5.77
N LEU A 67 6.73 -10.56 4.57
CA LEU A 67 7.88 -9.84 4.04
C LEU A 67 7.43 -8.70 3.12
N PRO A 68 8.29 -7.69 2.87
CA PRO A 68 7.98 -6.67 1.89
C PRO A 68 7.87 -7.26 0.49
N ASP A 69 6.81 -6.91 -0.23
CA ASP A 69 6.58 -7.26 -1.64
C ASP A 69 7.59 -6.52 -2.54
N GLN A 70 7.93 -5.28 -2.18
CA GLN A 70 8.89 -4.44 -2.91
C GLN A 70 9.78 -3.68 -1.93
N VAL A 71 11.05 -3.53 -2.32
CA VAL A 71 12.03 -2.75 -1.56
C VAL A 71 12.70 -1.78 -2.52
N PHE A 72 12.80 -0.53 -2.10
CA PHE A 72 13.44 0.53 -2.86
C PHE A 72 14.49 1.26 -2.05
N LYS A 73 15.59 1.66 -2.70
CA LYS A 73 16.63 2.50 -2.12
C LYS A 73 16.79 3.77 -2.94
N ARG A 74 17.01 4.90 -2.26
CA ARG A 74 17.51 6.15 -2.86
C ARG A 74 18.40 6.83 -1.84
N LYS A 75 19.71 6.91 -2.10
CA LYS A 75 20.71 7.39 -1.13
C LYS A 75 20.53 6.68 0.24
N ASP A 76 20.23 7.43 1.29
CA ASP A 76 20.02 6.97 2.66
C ASP A 76 18.56 6.62 3.00
N ASP A 77 17.65 6.72 2.02
CA ASP A 77 16.24 6.35 2.17
C ASP A 77 15.99 4.91 1.70
N LEU A 78 15.23 4.18 2.53
CA LEU A 78 14.75 2.84 2.25
C LEU A 78 13.23 2.82 2.33
N VAL A 79 12.56 2.36 1.27
CA VAL A 79 11.10 2.18 1.24
C VAL A 79 10.78 0.70 1.14
N LEU A 80 9.95 0.20 2.05
CA LEU A 80 9.49 -1.19 2.09
C LEU A 80 7.98 -1.22 1.89
N LEU A 81 7.50 -1.80 0.78
CA LEU A 81 6.07 -1.95 0.51
C LEU A 81 5.61 -3.33 0.94
N PHE A 82 4.60 -3.39 1.80
CA PHE A 82 3.98 -4.61 2.29
C PHE A 82 2.56 -4.73 1.75
N ASN A 83 2.21 -5.92 1.26
CA ASN A 83 0.84 -6.28 0.93
C ASN A 83 0.22 -7.03 2.10
N SER A 84 -0.56 -6.31 2.91
CA SER A 84 -1.10 -6.86 4.14
C SER A 84 -2.26 -7.82 3.91
N GLY A 85 -2.93 -7.71 2.76
CA GLY A 85 -3.90 -8.67 2.26
C GLY A 85 -5.17 -8.79 3.12
N GLY A 86 -6.27 -8.19 2.67
CA GLY A 86 -7.65 -8.50 3.05
C GLY A 86 -7.95 -8.74 4.53
N LYS A 87 -8.88 -9.66 4.82
CA LYS A 87 -9.57 -9.82 6.12
C LYS A 87 -8.69 -9.87 7.39
N GLU A 88 -7.43 -10.26 7.29
CA GLU A 88 -6.49 -10.39 8.43
C GLU A 88 -5.35 -9.36 8.39
N GLN A 89 -5.45 -8.33 7.55
CA GLN A 89 -4.42 -7.31 7.35
C GLN A 89 -3.95 -6.68 8.67
N ILE A 90 -4.88 -6.29 9.55
CA ILE A 90 -4.54 -5.62 10.81
C ILE A 90 -3.70 -6.54 11.70
N VAL A 91 -4.07 -7.82 11.79
CA VAL A 91 -3.37 -8.80 12.63
C VAL A 91 -1.93 -8.98 12.15
N LYS A 92 -1.73 -9.18 10.83
CA LYS A 92 -0.39 -9.34 10.24
C LYS A 92 0.49 -8.12 10.43
N ILE A 93 -0.08 -6.91 10.24
CA ILE A 93 0.67 -5.67 10.45
C ILE A 93 1.04 -5.54 11.94
N LYS A 94 0.12 -5.81 12.87
CA LYS A 94 0.41 -5.79 14.30
C LYS A 94 1.53 -6.75 14.68
N GLU A 95 1.47 -8.00 14.23
CA GLU A 95 2.50 -9.01 14.52
C GLU A 95 3.87 -8.61 13.99
N LEU A 96 3.93 -8.00 12.80
CA LEU A 96 5.19 -7.45 12.30
C LEU A 96 5.67 -6.29 13.16
N LEU A 97 4.80 -5.31 13.43
CA LEU A 97 5.18 -4.13 14.17
C LEU A 97 5.56 -4.46 15.62
N SER A 98 4.96 -5.48 16.24
CA SER A 98 5.32 -5.94 17.59
C SER A 98 6.74 -6.49 17.65
N ASP A 99 7.21 -7.11 16.57
CA ASP A 99 8.60 -7.59 16.43
C ASP A 99 9.54 -6.44 16.02
N VAL A 100 9.10 -5.56 15.11
CA VAL A 100 9.95 -4.54 14.47
C VAL A 100 10.21 -3.32 15.34
N VAL A 101 9.17 -2.80 16.00
CA VAL A 101 9.27 -1.54 16.76
C VAL A 101 10.31 -1.65 17.88
N PRO A 102 10.34 -2.72 18.71
CA PRO A 102 11.37 -2.85 19.74
C PRO A 102 12.79 -2.96 19.17
N MET A 103 12.96 -3.61 18.01
CA MET A 103 14.26 -3.72 17.36
C MET A 103 14.73 -2.40 16.77
N LEU A 104 13.82 -1.61 16.18
CA LEU A 104 14.13 -0.29 15.63
C LEU A 104 14.51 0.70 16.74
N ASN A 105 13.81 0.67 17.88
CA ASN A 105 14.14 1.49 19.05
C ASN A 105 15.55 1.18 19.61
N ASN A 106 16.10 0.00 19.32
CA ASN A 106 17.42 -0.46 19.76
C ASN A 106 18.43 -0.63 18.61
N ALA A 107 18.12 -0.14 17.40
CA ALA A 107 18.90 -0.42 16.19
C ALA A 107 20.36 0.06 16.27
N SER A 108 20.62 1.14 16.99
CA SER A 108 21.97 1.69 17.19
C SER A 108 22.85 0.86 18.13
N VAL A 109 22.26 0.01 18.96
CA VAL A 109 22.97 -0.78 19.98
C VAL A 109 23.51 -2.09 19.39
N PHE A 110 22.92 -2.59 18.30
CA PHE A 110 23.20 -3.92 17.75
C PHE A 110 23.31 -3.90 16.22
N LEU A 111 24.50 -3.60 15.70
CA LEU A 111 24.78 -3.67 14.26
C LEU A 111 24.83 -5.12 13.74
N GLN A 112 25.17 -6.11 14.59
CA GLN A 112 25.16 -7.56 14.32
C GLN A 112 25.45 -8.00 12.86
N GLY A 113 26.53 -7.47 12.28
CA GLY A 113 27.01 -7.81 10.94
C GLY A 113 26.46 -6.97 9.78
N ALA A 114 25.55 -6.01 10.03
CA ALA A 114 25.16 -4.99 9.07
C ALA A 114 26.20 -3.86 9.00
N THR A 115 26.39 -3.30 7.81
CA THR A 115 27.25 -2.12 7.58
C THR A 115 26.51 -0.80 7.84
N GLU A 116 25.18 -0.82 7.81
CA GLU A 116 24.29 0.33 7.96
C GLU A 116 23.18 -0.01 8.97
N PHE A 117 22.61 1.02 9.62
CA PHE A 117 21.45 0.88 10.50
C PHE A 117 20.36 1.88 10.15
N ILE A 118 19.13 1.53 10.52
CA ILE A 118 17.97 2.41 10.45
C ILE A 118 18.01 3.38 11.63
N SER A 119 18.19 4.66 11.33
CA SER A 119 18.25 5.75 12.31
C SER A 119 16.89 6.37 12.59
N GLU A 120 15.95 6.24 11.66
CA GLU A 120 14.59 6.75 11.77
C GLU A 120 13.65 5.83 11.00
N SER A 121 12.45 5.61 11.53
CA SER A 121 11.40 4.85 10.86
C SER A 121 10.10 5.63 10.83
N ARG A 122 9.46 5.65 9.66
CA ARG A 122 8.12 6.16 9.43
C ARG A 122 7.21 5.06 8.89
N TYR A 123 5.92 5.20 9.14
CA TYR A 123 4.91 4.19 8.81
C TYR A 123 3.78 4.84 8.02
N LEU A 124 3.48 4.32 6.83
CA LEU A 124 2.44 4.86 5.96
C LEU A 124 1.43 3.77 5.63
N PHE A 125 0.15 4.03 5.89
CA PHE A 125 -0.94 3.10 5.66
C PHE A 125 -1.82 3.58 4.50
N PHE A 126 -2.16 2.65 3.60
CA PHE A 126 -3.13 2.88 2.52
C PHE A 126 -4.35 1.99 2.72
N TYR A 127 -5.52 2.61 2.68
CA TYR A 127 -6.82 1.95 2.83
C TYR A 127 -7.85 2.58 1.90
N ASP A 128 -8.86 1.82 1.49
CA ASP A 128 -10.04 2.36 0.81
C ASP A 128 -10.98 3.06 1.81
N ALA A 129 -11.69 4.11 1.38
CA ALA A 129 -12.78 4.71 2.14
C ALA A 129 -14.02 3.79 2.18
N ASP A 130 -14.16 2.93 1.17
CA ASP A 130 -15.29 2.04 0.93
C ASP A 130 -16.63 2.80 1.09
N ASP A 131 -17.58 2.25 1.85
CA ASP A 131 -18.86 2.86 2.18
C ASP A 131 -18.86 3.61 3.53
N ILE A 132 -17.74 3.57 4.25
CA ILE A 132 -17.68 4.05 5.63
C ILE A 132 -16.99 5.41 5.78
N GLY A 133 -16.21 5.82 4.79
CA GLY A 133 -15.53 7.11 4.73
C GLY A 133 -14.21 7.18 5.49
N ALA A 134 -13.37 8.14 5.09
CA ALA A 134 -12.02 8.34 5.58
C ALA A 134 -11.95 8.56 7.09
N GLU A 135 -12.88 9.31 7.68
CA GLU A 135 -12.92 9.53 9.13
C GLU A 135 -13.09 8.21 9.89
N ARG A 136 -14.03 7.36 9.47
CA ARG A 136 -14.31 6.09 10.14
C ARG A 136 -13.16 5.11 9.97
N VAL A 137 -12.55 5.05 8.78
CA VAL A 137 -11.36 4.25 8.52
C VAL A 137 -10.22 4.67 9.44
N ARG A 138 -9.96 5.99 9.57
CA ARG A 138 -8.94 6.52 10.50
C ARG A 138 -9.21 6.11 11.94
N ASN A 139 -10.45 6.25 12.41
CA ASN A 139 -10.81 5.88 13.78
C ASN A 139 -10.63 4.37 14.03
N GLN A 140 -11.01 3.53 13.07
CA GLN A 140 -10.80 2.09 13.14
C GLN A 140 -9.31 1.72 13.12
N ALA A 141 -8.51 2.37 12.27
CA ALA A 141 -7.07 2.19 12.22
C ALA A 141 -6.38 2.63 13.52
N PHE A 142 -6.79 3.78 14.10
CA PHE A 142 -6.30 4.24 15.39
C PHE A 142 -6.60 3.23 16.50
N ALA A 143 -7.87 2.81 16.64
CA ALA A 143 -8.26 1.82 17.64
C ALA A 143 -7.54 0.48 17.45
N SER A 144 -7.28 0.11 16.19
CA SER A 144 -6.51 -1.08 15.87
C SER A 144 -5.06 -0.91 16.31
N PHE A 145 -4.37 0.16 15.94
CA PHE A 145 -2.92 0.29 16.20
C PHE A 145 -2.57 1.04 17.49
N GLU A 146 -3.52 1.32 18.39
CA GLU A 146 -3.24 1.98 19.67
C GLU A 146 -2.18 1.21 20.47
N GLU A 147 -2.36 -0.10 20.56
CA GLU A 147 -1.43 -1.02 21.20
C GLU A 147 -0.96 -2.06 20.19
N VAL A 148 0.35 -2.03 19.94
CA VAL A 148 1.06 -2.92 19.01
C VAL A 148 2.10 -3.74 19.75
N VAL A 149 2.74 -3.17 20.76
CA VAL A 149 3.65 -3.85 21.68
C VAL A 149 2.91 -4.02 23.00
N ASP A 150 2.92 -5.23 23.56
CA ASP A 150 2.18 -5.56 24.78
C ASP A 150 2.59 -4.64 25.93
N GLY A 151 1.63 -3.91 26.49
CA GLY A 151 1.83 -2.94 27.56
C GLY A 151 2.38 -1.57 27.12
N GLU A 152 2.53 -1.30 25.82
CA GLU A 152 3.03 -0.04 25.29
C GLU A 152 2.12 0.56 24.20
N ARG A 153 1.69 1.80 24.42
CA ARG A 153 0.93 2.57 23.43
C ARG A 153 1.83 3.00 22.28
N TRP A 154 1.56 2.47 21.10
CA TRP A 154 2.29 2.82 19.88
C TRP A 154 1.71 4.05 19.18
N MET A 155 0.39 4.22 19.22
CA MET A 155 -0.28 5.48 18.83
C MET A 155 -0.53 6.32 20.07
N LEU A 156 0.11 7.50 20.15
CA LEU A 156 -0.07 8.42 21.27
C LEU A 156 -1.24 9.38 21.07
N SER A 157 -1.52 9.73 19.81
CA SER A 157 -2.56 10.68 19.43
C SER A 157 -3.39 10.15 18.25
N PRO A 158 -4.68 10.54 18.16
CA PRO A 158 -5.49 10.29 16.97
C PRO A 158 -4.87 10.90 15.71
N TRP A 159 -5.34 10.43 14.56
CA TRP A 159 -4.96 10.98 13.28
C TRP A 159 -5.38 12.45 13.16
N THR A 160 -4.44 13.33 12.80
CA THR A 160 -4.70 14.72 12.47
C THR A 160 -4.84 14.82 10.94
N PRO A 161 -6.04 15.12 10.41
CA PRO A 161 -6.25 15.30 8.98
C PRO A 161 -5.35 16.39 8.41
N ASP A 162 -4.84 16.19 7.19
CA ASP A 162 -4.15 17.24 6.46
C ASP A 162 -5.14 18.34 6.06
N GLU A 163 -4.80 19.60 6.30
CA GLU A 163 -5.69 20.75 6.03
C GLU A 163 -5.97 20.94 4.53
N THR A 164 -5.04 20.49 3.68
CA THR A 164 -5.07 20.68 2.23
C THR A 164 -5.48 19.42 1.48
N ASN A 165 -5.38 18.26 2.12
CA ASN A 165 -5.70 16.96 1.53
C ASN A 165 -6.61 16.13 2.45
N PRO A 166 -7.95 16.09 2.19
CA PRO A 166 -8.89 15.43 3.07
C PRO A 166 -8.72 13.90 3.13
N PHE A 167 -7.96 13.31 2.22
CA PHE A 167 -7.64 11.88 2.19
C PHE A 167 -6.46 11.51 3.09
N ALA A 168 -5.62 12.48 3.41
CA ALA A 168 -4.40 12.29 4.18
C ALA A 168 -4.56 12.66 5.66
N ALA A 169 -3.85 11.95 6.54
CA ALA A 169 -3.72 12.32 7.95
C ALA A 169 -2.40 11.81 8.54
N VAL A 170 -1.95 12.45 9.61
CA VAL A 170 -0.68 12.15 10.30
C VAL A 170 -0.87 11.98 11.80
N SER A 171 -0.03 11.17 12.42
CA SER A 171 0.13 11.05 13.87
C SER A 171 1.60 10.71 14.15
N ASP A 172 2.37 11.70 14.61
CA ASP A 172 3.82 11.60 14.82
C ASP A 172 4.57 11.07 13.58
N ASN A 173 5.29 9.95 13.71
CA ASN A 173 6.02 9.28 12.62
C ASN A 173 5.14 8.31 11.82
N LYS A 174 3.83 8.49 11.83
CA LYS A 174 2.86 7.63 11.18
C LYS A 174 1.93 8.48 10.31
N ALA A 175 1.54 7.93 9.18
CA ALA A 175 0.66 8.56 8.21
C ALA A 175 -0.35 7.54 7.69
N ILE A 176 -1.52 8.05 7.31
CA ILE A 176 -2.55 7.27 6.65
C ILE A 176 -3.08 8.06 5.45
N TYR A 177 -3.21 7.38 4.32
CA TYR A 177 -3.81 7.92 3.12
C TYR A 177 -4.99 7.03 2.72
N ILE A 178 -6.16 7.64 2.56
CA ILE A 178 -7.39 6.94 2.24
C ILE A 178 -7.70 7.13 0.75
N TRP A 179 -7.84 6.04 0.00
CA TRP A 179 -8.36 6.10 -1.36
C TRP A 179 -9.85 6.40 -1.36
N GLY A 180 -10.30 7.26 -2.28
CA GLY A 180 -11.72 7.56 -2.41
C GLY A 180 -12.01 8.43 -3.62
N GLU A 181 -13.25 8.33 -4.10
CA GLU A 181 -13.83 9.31 -5.00
C GLU A 181 -14.10 10.61 -4.22
N THR A 182 -14.59 10.47 -2.99
CA THR A 182 -14.80 11.55 -2.03
C THR A 182 -14.29 11.11 -0.64
N PRO A 183 -14.10 12.03 0.32
CA PRO A 183 -13.72 11.67 1.68
C PRO A 183 -14.71 10.71 2.37
N GLU A 184 -15.96 10.67 1.91
CA GLU A 184 -17.02 9.84 2.47
C GLU A 184 -17.08 8.44 1.85
N LYS A 185 -16.50 8.22 0.66
CA LYS A 185 -16.55 6.92 -0.01
C LYS A 185 -15.57 6.73 -1.16
N GLY A 186 -15.35 5.46 -1.49
CA GLY A 186 -14.64 5.03 -2.69
C GLY A 186 -13.37 4.25 -2.40
N THR A 187 -12.61 4.02 -3.46
CA THR A 187 -11.53 3.03 -3.56
C THR A 187 -10.42 3.54 -4.46
N LEU A 188 -9.28 2.83 -4.49
CA LEU A 188 -8.21 3.11 -5.44
C LEU A 188 -8.69 3.08 -6.91
N GLU A 189 -9.64 2.21 -7.25
CA GLU A 189 -10.22 2.16 -8.59
C GLU A 189 -10.85 3.48 -9.05
N ASP A 190 -11.39 4.28 -8.12
CA ASP A 190 -11.97 5.59 -8.43
C ASP A 190 -10.91 6.58 -8.93
N LEU A 191 -9.69 6.47 -8.42
CA LEU A 191 -8.54 7.24 -8.87
C LEU A 191 -7.96 6.68 -10.17
N LEU A 192 -7.84 5.35 -10.28
CA LEU A 192 -7.20 4.71 -11.44
C LEU A 192 -8.02 4.84 -12.71
N HIS A 193 -9.34 4.66 -12.63
CA HIS A 193 -10.23 4.68 -13.79
C HIS A 193 -10.06 5.93 -14.68
N PRO A 194 -10.14 7.17 -14.16
CA PRO A 194 -9.92 8.36 -14.97
C PRO A 194 -8.48 8.48 -15.48
N ILE A 195 -7.48 7.99 -14.74
CA ILE A 195 -6.07 8.00 -15.17
C ILE A 195 -5.89 7.11 -16.42
N PHE A 196 -6.48 5.92 -16.43
CA PHE A 196 -6.43 5.03 -17.60
C PHE A 196 -7.13 5.65 -18.82
N ALA A 197 -8.23 6.38 -18.60
CA ALA A 197 -9.00 6.99 -19.67
C ALA A 197 -8.24 8.09 -20.43
N VAL A 198 -7.24 8.74 -19.82
CA VAL A 198 -6.46 9.83 -20.47
C VAL A 198 -5.78 9.36 -21.76
N GLU A 199 -5.16 8.18 -21.75
CA GLU A 199 -4.40 7.65 -22.89
C GLU A 199 -5.13 6.52 -23.63
N ASN A 200 -6.19 5.97 -23.03
CA ASN A 200 -6.86 4.76 -23.50
C ASN A 200 -8.38 4.92 -23.61
N SER A 201 -8.89 6.15 -23.80
CA SER A 201 -10.33 6.45 -23.81
C SER A 201 -11.17 5.50 -24.68
N GLU A 202 -10.81 5.33 -25.95
CA GLU A 202 -11.53 4.43 -26.88
C GLU A 202 -11.52 2.97 -26.40
N CYS A 203 -10.41 2.51 -25.80
CA CYS A 203 -10.30 1.16 -25.27
C CYS A 203 -11.11 1.00 -23.96
N MET A 204 -11.15 2.04 -23.13
CA MET A 204 -11.96 2.09 -21.91
C MET A 204 -13.44 2.02 -22.26
N GLU A 205 -13.91 2.85 -23.21
CA GLU A 205 -15.32 2.84 -23.66
C GLU A 205 -15.75 1.46 -24.19
N ARG A 206 -14.89 0.80 -24.97
CA ARG A 206 -15.15 -0.56 -25.46
C ARG A 206 -15.19 -1.60 -24.34
N ALA A 207 -14.26 -1.49 -23.38
CA ALA A 207 -14.23 -2.40 -22.24
C ALA A 207 -15.44 -2.19 -21.33
N GLU A 208 -15.84 -0.95 -21.07
CA GLU A 208 -17.07 -0.60 -20.36
C GLU A 208 -18.28 -1.24 -21.05
N SER A 209 -18.44 -1.01 -22.36
CA SER A 209 -19.56 -1.58 -23.13
C SER A 209 -19.60 -3.11 -23.08
N TYR A 210 -18.44 -3.77 -23.16
CA TYR A 210 -18.36 -5.23 -23.04
C TYR A 210 -18.74 -5.72 -21.65
N ILE A 211 -18.15 -5.12 -20.60
CA ILE A 211 -18.34 -5.53 -19.21
C ILE A 211 -19.79 -5.29 -18.77
N ASP A 212 -20.39 -4.16 -19.16
CA ASP A 212 -21.78 -3.84 -18.84
C ASP A 212 -22.78 -4.66 -19.67
N GLY A 213 -22.41 -5.07 -20.89
CA GLY A 213 -23.21 -5.97 -21.71
C GLY A 213 -23.16 -7.43 -21.23
N ALA A 214 -22.08 -7.83 -20.56
CA ALA A 214 -21.86 -9.21 -20.12
C ALA A 214 -22.40 -9.50 -18.71
N PHE A 215 -22.51 -8.48 -17.85
CA PHE A 215 -22.86 -8.64 -16.43
C PHE A 215 -23.88 -7.59 -15.98
N ASN A 216 -24.72 -7.96 -15.02
CA ASN A 216 -25.62 -7.04 -14.34
C ASN A 216 -24.93 -6.48 -13.09
N TRP A 217 -24.92 -5.16 -12.94
CA TRP A 217 -24.26 -4.46 -11.84
C TRP A 217 -25.30 -3.76 -10.96
N ASP A 218 -25.28 -4.02 -9.65
CA ASP A 218 -26.17 -3.35 -8.69
C ASP A 218 -25.55 -2.04 -8.20
N LEU A 219 -25.37 -1.08 -9.12
CA LEU A 219 -24.66 0.18 -8.85
C LEU A 219 -25.49 1.16 -8.00
N GLY A 220 -26.81 0.98 -7.93
CA GLY A 220 -27.75 1.90 -7.28
C GLY A 220 -28.50 1.30 -6.10
N SER A 221 -27.98 0.22 -5.51
CA SER A 221 -28.58 -0.44 -4.35
C SER A 221 -28.87 0.55 -3.21
N GLU A 222 -29.99 0.38 -2.49
CA GLU A 222 -30.26 1.13 -1.25
C GLU A 222 -29.21 0.82 -0.16
N GLU A 223 -28.59 -0.36 -0.23
CA GLU A 223 -27.47 -0.73 0.62
C GLU A 223 -26.17 -0.13 0.07
N LEU A 224 -25.75 1.01 0.62
CA LEU A 224 -24.56 1.76 0.19
C LEU A 224 -23.30 0.87 0.09
N LYS A 225 -23.08 0.00 1.08
CA LYS A 225 -21.97 -0.96 1.11
C LYS A 225 -21.92 -1.83 -0.14
N LYS A 226 -23.07 -2.35 -0.54
CA LYS A 226 -23.19 -3.22 -1.71
C LYS A 226 -22.95 -2.44 -2.99
N SER A 227 -23.53 -1.25 -3.10
CA SER A 227 -23.35 -0.35 -4.25
C SER A 227 -21.88 0.03 -4.45
N VAL A 228 -21.17 0.48 -3.40
CA VAL A 228 -19.74 0.87 -3.50
C VAL A 228 -18.88 -0.34 -3.91
N ALA A 229 -19.09 -1.49 -3.29
CA ALA A 229 -18.36 -2.71 -3.63
C ALA A 229 -18.61 -3.15 -5.10
N GLU A 230 -19.83 -3.02 -5.61
CA GLU A 230 -20.17 -3.31 -7.00
C GLU A 230 -19.52 -2.33 -7.98
N ILE A 231 -19.50 -1.03 -7.66
CA ILE A 231 -18.81 -0.01 -8.46
C ILE A 231 -17.31 -0.33 -8.56
N ALA A 232 -16.66 -0.65 -7.43
CA ALA A 232 -15.24 -1.01 -7.40
C ALA A 232 -14.96 -2.28 -8.23
N ARG A 233 -15.80 -3.33 -8.09
CA ARG A 233 -15.69 -4.55 -8.90
C ARG A 233 -15.83 -4.27 -10.39
N ARG A 234 -16.80 -3.45 -10.79
CA ARG A 234 -17.01 -3.03 -12.18
C ARG A 234 -15.76 -2.33 -12.73
N LYS A 235 -15.25 -1.33 -12.02
CA LYS A 235 -14.04 -0.58 -12.43
C LYS A 235 -12.81 -1.49 -12.53
N LYS A 236 -12.63 -2.41 -11.57
CA LYS A 236 -11.57 -3.42 -11.59
C LYS A 236 -11.70 -4.37 -12.79
N ALA A 237 -12.92 -4.79 -13.15
CA ALA A 237 -13.16 -5.62 -14.34
C ALA A 237 -12.80 -4.88 -15.64
N ILE A 238 -13.18 -3.60 -15.76
CA ILE A 238 -12.85 -2.75 -16.91
C ILE A 238 -11.33 -2.57 -17.05
N ILE A 239 -10.65 -2.16 -15.98
CA ILE A 239 -9.18 -1.96 -15.98
C ILE A 239 -8.46 -3.27 -16.31
N THR A 240 -8.94 -4.39 -15.79
CA THR A 240 -8.37 -5.71 -16.08
C THR A 240 -8.56 -6.07 -17.55
N ALA A 241 -9.74 -5.81 -18.12
CA ALA A 241 -10.09 -6.12 -19.50
C ALA A 241 -9.20 -5.37 -20.50
N ILE A 242 -9.00 -4.06 -20.33
CA ILE A 242 -8.12 -3.28 -21.22
C ILE A 242 -6.67 -3.77 -21.21
N GLY A 243 -6.23 -4.34 -20.08
CA GLY A 243 -4.89 -4.91 -19.90
C GLY A 243 -4.67 -6.21 -20.66
N GLN A 244 -5.73 -6.96 -20.98
CA GLN A 244 -5.61 -8.33 -21.48
C GLN A 244 -4.87 -8.43 -22.81
N ARG A 245 -4.92 -7.42 -23.67
CA ARG A 245 -4.14 -7.41 -24.92
C ARG A 245 -2.63 -7.43 -24.68
N LYS A 246 -2.17 -6.74 -23.63
CA LYS A 246 -0.74 -6.62 -23.30
C LYS A 246 -0.29 -7.71 -22.33
N LYS A 247 -1.20 -8.15 -21.45
CA LYS A 247 -0.96 -9.12 -20.39
C LYS A 247 -2.14 -10.11 -20.32
N PRO A 248 -2.23 -11.07 -21.25
CA PRO A 248 -3.32 -12.04 -21.28
C PRO A 248 -3.35 -12.90 -20.01
N GLY A 249 -4.55 -13.16 -19.49
CA GLY A 249 -4.79 -13.98 -18.30
C GLY A 249 -4.25 -13.36 -17.00
N SER A 250 -3.76 -12.12 -17.05
CA SER A 250 -3.11 -11.48 -15.92
C SER A 250 -4.11 -10.70 -15.07
N SER A 251 -3.83 -10.65 -13.77
CA SER A 251 -4.59 -9.86 -12.79
C SER A 251 -4.34 -8.36 -12.93
N MET A 252 -5.21 -7.55 -12.30
CA MET A 252 -5.13 -6.08 -12.34
C MET A 252 -3.78 -5.52 -11.88
N ASN A 253 -3.16 -6.08 -10.84
CA ASN A 253 -1.85 -5.62 -10.36
C ASN A 253 -0.75 -5.81 -11.41
N VAL A 254 -0.78 -6.92 -12.18
CA VAL A 254 0.16 -7.17 -13.28
C VAL A 254 -0.11 -6.21 -14.44
N VAL A 255 -1.38 -5.91 -14.73
CA VAL A 255 -1.76 -4.91 -15.74
C VAL A 255 -1.22 -3.54 -15.37
N LEU A 256 -1.45 -3.08 -14.14
CA LEU A 256 -0.95 -1.79 -13.62
C LEU A 256 0.56 -1.66 -13.76
N GLU A 257 1.29 -2.71 -13.36
CA GLU A 257 2.75 -2.71 -13.36
C GLU A 257 3.35 -2.82 -14.77
N GLN A 258 2.80 -3.71 -15.61
CA GLN A 258 3.54 -4.19 -16.78
C GLN A 258 2.88 -3.89 -18.12
N ALA A 259 1.60 -3.51 -18.16
CA ALA A 259 0.91 -3.25 -19.42
C ALA A 259 1.32 -1.91 -20.06
N LYS A 260 1.98 -1.03 -19.29
CA LYS A 260 2.44 0.31 -19.73
C LYS A 260 1.30 1.16 -20.31
N LEU A 261 0.11 1.05 -19.73
CA LEU A 261 -1.10 1.76 -20.14
C LEU A 261 -1.24 3.16 -19.52
N ILE A 262 -0.36 3.51 -18.58
CA ILE A 262 -0.30 4.84 -17.99
C ILE A 262 1.13 5.35 -18.16
N SER A 263 1.33 6.44 -18.89
CA SER A 263 2.65 7.07 -18.98
C SER A 263 3.05 7.82 -17.69
N ASN A 264 4.33 8.11 -17.55
CA ASN A 264 4.85 8.92 -16.44
C ASN A 264 4.34 10.36 -16.51
N LYS A 265 4.07 10.87 -17.72
CA LYS A 265 3.48 12.20 -17.91
C LYS A 265 2.08 12.25 -17.32
N THR A 266 1.24 11.28 -17.68
CA THR A 266 -0.15 11.20 -17.18
C THR A 266 -0.22 11.06 -15.67
N LEU A 267 0.69 10.28 -15.05
CA LEU A 267 0.80 10.24 -13.59
C LEU A 267 1.15 11.61 -12.98
N ARG A 268 2.13 12.32 -13.54
CA ARG A 268 2.60 13.62 -13.02
C ARG A 268 1.61 14.77 -13.25
N GLU A 269 0.75 14.66 -14.25
CA GLU A 269 -0.26 15.68 -14.55
C GLU A 269 -1.58 15.44 -13.80
N ASN A 270 -1.78 14.24 -13.23
CA ASN A 270 -2.98 13.95 -12.46
C ASN A 270 -2.94 14.63 -11.09
N ARG A 271 -3.99 15.42 -10.78
CA ARG A 271 -4.10 16.17 -9.52
C ARG A 271 -4.06 15.25 -8.29
N SER A 272 -4.86 14.18 -8.25
CA SER A 272 -4.90 13.28 -7.09
C SER A 272 -3.57 12.58 -6.85
N VAL A 273 -2.85 12.23 -7.91
CA VAL A 273 -1.48 11.69 -7.81
C VAL A 273 -0.52 12.74 -7.25
N ASN A 274 -0.61 14.00 -7.70
CA ASN A 274 0.22 15.07 -7.18
C ASN A 274 -0.08 15.35 -5.70
N ASP A 275 -1.34 15.39 -5.30
CA ASP A 275 -1.74 15.59 -3.90
C ASP A 275 -1.20 14.45 -3.00
N LEU A 276 -1.22 13.21 -3.49
CA LEU A 276 -0.57 12.08 -2.84
C LEU A 276 0.96 12.21 -2.77
N VAL A 277 1.60 12.60 -3.88
CA VAL A 277 3.06 12.74 -3.95
C VAL A 277 3.54 13.82 -3.00
N VAL A 278 2.88 14.98 -2.98
CA VAL A 278 3.20 16.08 -2.05
C VAL A 278 3.06 15.62 -0.60
N PHE A 279 1.99 14.88 -0.29
CA PHE A 279 1.79 14.32 1.03
C PHE A 279 2.91 13.32 1.42
N ILE A 280 3.21 12.36 0.56
CA ILE A 280 4.28 11.37 0.81
C ILE A 280 5.63 12.08 0.99
N ASP A 281 5.96 13.05 0.13
CA ASP A 281 7.24 13.76 0.19
C ASP A 281 7.38 14.56 1.50
N GLY A 282 6.33 15.32 1.86
CA GLY A 282 6.29 16.09 3.09
C GLY A 282 6.33 15.23 4.35
N PHE A 283 5.64 14.08 4.33
CA PHE A 283 5.65 13.13 5.44
C PHE A 283 6.92 12.29 5.51
N ALA A 284 7.43 11.78 4.41
CA ALA A 284 8.59 10.88 4.43
C ALA A 284 9.91 11.65 4.61
N GLN A 285 9.96 12.92 4.19
CA GLN A 285 11.13 13.79 4.28
C GLN A 285 12.37 13.13 3.65
N PHE A 286 12.19 12.59 2.45
CA PHE A 286 13.25 11.94 1.69
C PHE A 286 14.40 12.92 1.37
N GLU A 287 15.62 12.40 1.22
CA GLU A 287 16.86 13.20 1.06
C GLU A 287 17.47 13.18 -0.36
#